data_AF-A0A975BUW3-F1
#
_entry.id   AF-A0A975BUW3-F1
#
_cell.length_a   1.000
_cell.length_b   1.000
_cell.length_c   1.000
_cell.angle_alpha   90.00
_cell.angle_beta   90.00
_cell.angle_gamma   90.00
#
_symmetry.space_group_name_H-M   'P 1'
#
loop_
_entity.id
_entity.type
_entity.pdbx_description
1 polymer ?
#
loop_
_entity_poly.entity_id
_entity_poly.type
_entity_poly.pdbx_seq_one_letter_code
_entity_poly.pdbx_strand_id
1 'polypeptide(L)'
;MTVTRLDRVREQMSDFGGNLVGDGIHAARWCLEHNLIQQGYTILQETLVSYFVSGIDEKPEDLKDKNREVSRKAARIRDISTQAVKICRDSLPENKWAKPAADHPEVTRKFLAFYGPRKELLEVFNKLSNYRNDLNHAGYRQNPMKSDSFEKNLAGLIKSIERYGFHSAESE
;
A
#
# COMPACT_ATOMS: atom_id res chain seq x y z
N MET A 1 19.86 -19.13 30.07
CA MET A 1 19.78 -17.66 29.95
C MET A 1 18.33 -17.27 29.89
N THR A 2 17.89 -16.27 30.66
CA THR A 2 16.50 -15.80 30.65
C THR A 2 16.31 -14.84 29.48
N VAL A 3 15.56 -15.27 28.45
CA VAL A 3 15.21 -14.40 27.31
C VAL A 3 14.30 -13.28 27.83
N THR A 4 14.73 -12.03 27.66
CA THR A 4 13.96 -10.87 28.09
C THR A 4 12.91 -10.49 27.04
N ARG A 5 11.93 -9.66 27.42
CA ARG A 5 10.98 -9.10 26.45
C ARG A 5 11.70 -8.25 25.39
N LEU A 6 12.81 -7.60 25.74
CA LEU A 6 13.60 -6.82 24.81
C LEU A 6 14.32 -7.70 23.80
N ASP A 7 14.77 -8.88 24.21
CA ASP A 7 15.42 -9.82 23.29
C ASP A 7 14.43 -10.33 22.24
N ARG A 8 13.19 -10.62 22.63
CA ARG A 8 12.12 -11.00 21.68
C ARG A 8 11.78 -9.87 20.70
N VAL A 9 11.73 -8.63 21.17
CA VAL A 9 11.51 -7.48 20.28
C VAL A 9 12.69 -7.33 19.32
N ARG A 10 13.93 -7.49 19.78
CA ARG A 10 15.12 -7.40 18.91
C ARG A 10 15.15 -8.49 17.85
N GLU A 11 14.77 -9.71 18.20
CA GLU A 11 14.63 -10.82 17.27
C GLU A 11 13.59 -10.51 16.17
N GLN A 12 12.40 -10.03 16.54
CA GLN A 12 11.39 -9.64 15.53
C GLN A 12 11.81 -8.46 14.64
N MET A 13 12.76 -7.64 15.10
CA MET A 13 13.28 -6.50 14.35
C MET A 13 14.41 -6.89 13.41
N SER A 14 15.01 -8.08 13.52
CA SER A 14 16.10 -8.50 12.63
C SER A 14 15.66 -8.72 11.19
N ASP A 15 14.36 -8.92 10.98
CA ASP A 15 13.81 -9.29 9.67
C ASP A 15 13.56 -8.07 8.77
N PHE A 16 13.75 -6.85 9.30
CA PHE A 16 13.72 -5.62 8.53
C PHE A 16 15.06 -5.41 7.82
N GLY A 17 15.10 -5.78 6.53
CA GLY A 17 16.31 -5.76 5.70
C GLY A 17 16.50 -4.47 4.90
N GLY A 18 15.58 -3.50 5.00
CA GLY A 18 15.62 -2.24 4.24
C GLY A 18 14.97 -2.33 2.86
N ASN A 19 14.32 -3.45 2.53
CA ASN A 19 13.53 -3.57 1.30
C ASN A 19 12.16 -2.95 1.53
N LEU A 20 11.83 -1.85 0.84
CA LEU A 20 10.58 -1.11 1.04
C LEU A 20 9.33 -2.00 1.10
N VAL A 21 9.19 -2.94 0.15
CA VAL A 21 7.98 -3.77 0.07
C VAL A 21 8.07 -4.97 1.01
N GLY A 22 9.25 -5.61 1.11
CA GLY A 22 9.49 -6.72 2.04
C GLY A 22 9.28 -6.32 3.50
N ASP A 23 9.85 -5.19 3.91
CA ASP A 23 9.71 -4.63 5.26
C ASP A 23 8.24 -4.27 5.57
N GLY A 24 7.52 -3.73 4.57
CA GLY A 24 6.10 -3.43 4.71
C GLY A 24 5.22 -4.68 4.83
N ILE A 25 5.55 -5.76 4.11
CA ILE A 25 4.91 -7.08 4.25
C ILE A 25 5.17 -7.64 5.65
N HIS A 26 6.42 -7.58 6.12
CA HIS A 26 6.79 -8.05 7.46
C HIS A 26 6.04 -7.29 8.56
N ALA A 27 5.99 -5.96 8.47
CA ALA A 27 5.24 -5.14 9.40
C ALA A 27 3.74 -5.45 9.39
N ALA A 28 3.14 -5.71 8.22
CA ALA A 28 1.74 -6.11 8.12
C ALA A 28 1.47 -7.49 8.72
N ARG A 29 2.40 -8.44 8.57
CA ARG A 29 2.37 -9.77 9.19
C ARG A 29 2.47 -9.68 10.71
N TRP A 30 3.40 -8.89 11.21
CA TRP A 30 3.52 -8.62 12.65
C TRP A 30 2.23 -8.02 13.22
N CYS A 31 1.63 -7.07 12.49
CA CYS A 31 0.33 -6.50 12.88
C CYS A 31 -0.78 -7.55 12.93
N LEU A 32 -0.84 -8.46 11.95
CA LEU A 32 -1.79 -9.57 11.93
C LEU A 32 -1.64 -10.47 13.15
N GLU A 33 -0.41 -10.88 13.48
CA GLU A 33 -0.09 -11.76 14.62
C GLU A 33 -0.44 -11.15 15.98
N HIS A 34 -0.42 -9.83 16.08
CA HIS A 34 -0.66 -9.09 17.32
C HIS A 34 -2.05 -8.42 17.37
N ASN A 35 -3.00 -8.86 16.53
CA ASN A 35 -4.36 -8.32 16.45
C ASN A 35 -4.45 -6.80 16.16
N LEU A 36 -3.42 -6.23 15.54
CA LEU A 36 -3.38 -4.85 15.04
C LEU A 36 -3.90 -4.78 13.60
N ILE A 37 -5.09 -5.33 13.37
CA ILE A 37 -5.62 -5.62 12.04
C ILE A 37 -5.71 -4.34 11.19
N GLN A 38 -6.22 -3.25 11.75
CA GLN A 38 -6.36 -1.96 11.05
C GLN A 38 -5.01 -1.37 10.62
N GLN A 39 -3.99 -1.49 11.49
CA GLN A 39 -2.63 -1.07 11.21
C GLN A 39 -2.03 -1.92 10.08
N GLY A 40 -2.27 -3.25 10.10
CA GLY A 40 -1.83 -4.15 9.03
C GLY A 40 -2.38 -3.75 7.66
N TYR A 41 -3.68 -3.47 7.56
CA TYR A 41 -4.29 -2.94 6.32
C TYR A 41 -3.66 -1.61 5.87
N THR A 42 -3.44 -0.70 6.83
CA THR A 42 -2.92 0.64 6.55
C THR A 42 -1.47 0.59 6.07
N ILE A 43 -0.60 -0.14 6.78
CA ILE A 43 0.81 -0.32 6.41
C ILE A 43 0.93 -0.94 5.03
N LEU A 44 0.16 -2.00 4.75
CA LEU A 44 0.23 -2.69 3.47
C LEU A 44 -0.22 -1.78 2.31
N GLN A 45 -1.24 -0.95 2.53
CA GLN A 45 -1.70 0.02 1.52
C GLN A 45 -0.64 1.09 1.26
N GLU A 46 -0.12 1.71 2.33
CA GLU A 46 0.91 2.75 2.22
C GLU A 46 2.20 2.22 1.58
N THR A 47 2.55 0.95 1.84
CA THR A 47 3.68 0.25 1.22
C THR A 47 3.49 0.15 -0.29
N LEU A 48 2.33 -0.35 -0.75
CA LEU A 48 2.05 -0.47 -2.18
C LEU A 48 1.99 0.89 -2.89
N VAL A 49 1.38 1.91 -2.27
CA VAL A 49 1.40 3.27 -2.84
C VAL A 49 2.83 3.78 -2.97
N SER A 50 3.69 3.56 -1.96
CA SER A 50 5.10 3.98 -2.01
C SER A 50 5.87 3.25 -3.09
N TYR A 51 5.61 1.96 -3.29
CA TYR A 51 6.15 1.20 -4.41
C TYR A 51 5.69 1.76 -5.77
N PHE A 52 4.39 2.08 -5.92
CA PHE A 52 3.88 2.66 -7.17
C PHE A 52 4.54 4.00 -7.48
N VAL A 53 4.66 4.88 -6.48
CA VAL A 53 5.32 6.18 -6.63
C VAL A 53 6.79 6.01 -7.00
N SER A 54 7.49 5.05 -6.40
CA SER A 54 8.89 4.75 -6.73
C SER A 54 9.06 4.15 -8.13
N GLY A 55 8.01 3.55 -8.68
CA GLY A 55 8.00 2.91 -10.00
C GLY A 55 7.85 3.88 -11.17
N ILE A 56 7.46 5.13 -10.91
CA ILE A 56 7.54 6.20 -11.89
C ILE A 56 8.76 7.06 -11.52
N ASP A 57 9.65 7.35 -12.47
CA ASP A 57 10.88 8.14 -12.23
C ASP A 57 10.59 9.65 -12.00
N GLU A 58 9.45 9.94 -11.37
CA GLU A 58 9.10 11.22 -10.75
C GLU A 58 9.60 11.15 -9.31
N LYS A 59 10.92 11.28 -9.11
CA LYS A 59 11.46 11.48 -7.78
C LYS A 59 10.85 12.79 -7.26
N PRO A 60 10.08 12.79 -6.15
CA PRO A 60 9.95 14.01 -5.38
C PRO A 60 11.38 14.41 -5.05
N GLU A 61 11.81 15.64 -5.34
CA GLU A 61 13.14 16.10 -4.89
C GLU A 61 13.29 15.71 -3.41
N ASP A 62 14.45 15.17 -3.04
CA ASP A 62 14.75 14.51 -1.76
C ASP A 62 13.67 14.72 -0.69
N LEU A 63 12.88 13.68 -0.37
CA LEU A 63 11.85 13.72 0.69
C LEU A 63 12.38 14.13 2.08
N LYS A 64 13.69 14.33 2.22
CA LYS A 64 14.36 14.92 3.38
C LYS A 64 14.26 16.45 3.43
N ASP A 65 13.96 17.10 2.31
CA ASP A 65 13.65 18.52 2.26
C ASP A 65 12.25 18.75 2.86
N LYS A 66 12.25 19.25 4.11
CA LYS A 66 11.04 19.55 4.87
C LYS A 66 10.31 20.80 4.37
N ASN A 67 10.70 21.36 3.23
CA ASN A 67 9.95 22.45 2.62
C ASN A 67 8.49 22.00 2.34
N ARG A 68 7.55 22.87 2.72
CA ARG A 68 6.10 22.68 2.59
C ARG A 68 5.69 22.37 1.14
N GLU A 69 6.42 22.90 0.16
CA GLU A 69 6.16 22.65 -1.25
C GLU A 69 6.49 21.22 -1.68
N VAL A 70 7.67 20.71 -1.30
CA VAL A 70 8.10 19.33 -1.57
C VAL A 70 7.12 18.33 -0.96
N SER A 71 6.71 18.57 0.29
CA SER A 71 5.71 17.72 0.97
C SER A 71 4.36 17.70 0.24
N ARG A 72 3.89 18.86 -0.26
CA ARG A 72 2.64 18.93 -1.05
C ARG A 72 2.75 18.23 -2.39
N LYS A 73 3.90 18.35 -3.07
CA LYS A 73 4.17 17.63 -4.33
C LYS A 73 4.13 16.12 -4.10
N ALA A 74 4.78 15.63 -3.04
CA ALA A 74 4.77 14.21 -2.67
C ALA A 74 3.34 13.71 -2.38
N ALA A 75 2.57 14.44 -1.56
CA ALA A 75 1.17 14.09 -1.29
C ALA A 75 0.32 14.03 -2.57
N ARG A 76 0.49 15.03 -3.45
CA ARG A 76 -0.21 15.07 -4.73
C ARG A 76 0.14 13.90 -5.64
N ILE A 77 1.41 13.50 -5.73
CA ILE A 77 1.83 12.35 -6.53
C ILE A 77 1.19 11.05 -6.00
N ARG A 78 1.07 10.89 -4.66
CA ARG A 78 0.35 9.76 -4.05
C ARG A 78 -1.15 9.79 -4.40
N ASP A 79 -1.78 10.97 -4.38
CA ASP A 79 -3.19 11.11 -4.77
C ASP A 79 -3.40 10.76 -6.25
N ILE A 80 -2.52 11.22 -7.14
CA ILE A 80 -2.56 10.85 -8.56
C ILE A 80 -2.37 9.33 -8.72
N SER A 81 -1.41 8.73 -8.00
CA SER A 81 -1.15 7.29 -8.01
C SER A 81 -2.41 6.47 -7.71
N THR A 82 -3.14 6.84 -6.66
CA THR A 82 -4.38 6.15 -6.26
C THR A 82 -5.52 6.39 -7.24
N GLN A 83 -5.66 7.60 -7.80
CA GLN A 83 -6.64 7.89 -8.86
C GLN A 83 -6.35 7.12 -10.16
N ALA A 84 -5.07 6.98 -10.52
CA ALA A 84 -4.64 6.24 -11.69
C ALA A 84 -5.00 4.74 -11.59
N VAL A 85 -5.05 4.16 -10.38
CA VAL A 85 -5.57 2.79 -10.20
C VAL A 85 -7.03 2.70 -10.63
N LYS A 86 -7.87 3.65 -10.19
CA LYS A 86 -9.28 3.71 -10.59
C LYS A 86 -9.43 3.92 -12.10
N ILE A 87 -8.66 4.86 -12.67
CA ILE A 87 -8.67 5.14 -14.11
C ILE A 87 -8.31 3.88 -14.91
N CYS A 88 -7.25 3.17 -14.51
CA CYS A 88 -6.81 1.94 -15.16
C CYS A 88 -7.86 0.82 -15.05
N ARG A 89 -8.46 0.63 -13.88
CA ARG A 89 -9.49 -0.38 -13.63
C ARG A 89 -10.75 -0.14 -14.46
N ASP A 90 -11.26 1.09 -14.42
CA ASP A 90 -12.54 1.45 -15.04
C ASP A 90 -12.36 1.89 -16.51
N SER A 91 -11.12 1.85 -17.04
CA SER A 91 -10.75 2.32 -18.39
C SER A 91 -11.31 3.71 -18.69
N LEU A 92 -11.15 4.65 -17.75
CA LEU A 92 -11.77 5.97 -17.85
C LEU A 92 -11.09 6.81 -18.94
N PRO A 93 -11.86 7.40 -19.87
CA PRO A 93 -11.32 8.37 -20.82
C PRO A 93 -10.82 9.63 -20.09
N GLU A 94 -9.86 10.34 -20.69
CA GLU A 94 -9.16 11.50 -20.09
C GLU A 94 -10.12 12.61 -19.61
N ASN A 95 -11.21 12.85 -20.35
CA ASN A 95 -12.23 13.82 -19.97
C ASN A 95 -13.03 13.47 -18.70
N LYS A 96 -12.89 12.25 -18.17
CA LYS A 96 -13.51 11.79 -16.91
C LYS A 96 -12.51 11.70 -15.76
N TRP A 97 -11.25 12.09 -15.95
CA TRP A 97 -10.27 12.09 -14.87
C TRP A 97 -10.67 13.14 -13.83
N ALA A 98 -10.54 12.79 -12.55
CA ALA A 98 -10.76 13.73 -11.44
C ALA A 98 -9.46 14.49 -11.13
N LYS A 99 -9.56 15.62 -10.43
CA LYS A 99 -8.38 16.28 -9.85
C LYS A 99 -7.85 15.45 -8.67
N PRO A 100 -6.52 15.32 -8.47
CA PRO A 100 -5.45 15.99 -9.22
C PRO A 100 -5.03 15.31 -10.54
N ALA A 101 -5.47 14.08 -10.86
CA ALA A 101 -5.00 13.37 -12.05
C ALA A 101 -5.27 14.12 -13.37
N ALA A 102 -6.41 14.80 -13.47
CA ALA A 102 -6.78 15.65 -14.62
C ALA A 102 -5.90 16.91 -14.76
N ASP A 103 -5.44 17.48 -13.64
CA ASP A 103 -4.57 18.67 -13.66
C ASP A 103 -3.10 18.29 -13.97
N HIS A 104 -2.76 17.00 -13.88
CA HIS A 104 -1.40 16.47 -14.07
C HIS A 104 -1.37 15.27 -15.01
N PRO A 105 -1.82 15.42 -16.28
CA PRO A 105 -2.02 14.29 -17.19
C PRO A 105 -0.72 13.55 -17.51
N GLU A 106 0.43 14.22 -17.56
CA GLU A 106 1.72 13.57 -17.83
C GLU A 106 2.11 12.58 -16.72
N VAL A 107 1.98 12.98 -15.46
CA VAL A 107 2.24 12.10 -14.30
C VAL A 107 1.22 10.96 -14.27
N THR A 108 -0.06 11.26 -14.56
CA THR A 108 -1.11 10.26 -14.65
C THR A 108 -0.79 9.20 -15.71
N ARG A 109 -0.36 9.61 -16.92
CA ARG A 109 0.03 8.68 -18.00
C ARG A 109 1.23 7.82 -17.62
N LYS A 110 2.22 8.35 -16.89
CA LYS A 110 3.32 7.55 -16.34
C LYS A 110 2.82 6.42 -15.43
N PHE A 111 1.88 6.73 -14.52
CA PHE A 111 1.25 5.70 -13.69
C PHE A 111 0.47 4.69 -14.52
N LEU A 112 -0.32 5.14 -15.51
CA LEU A 112 -1.08 4.22 -16.37
C LEU A 112 -0.16 3.26 -17.15
N ALA A 113 0.97 3.75 -17.67
CA ALA A 113 1.98 2.93 -18.30
C ALA A 113 2.62 1.93 -17.32
N PHE A 114 2.95 2.39 -16.10
CA PHE A 114 3.46 1.53 -15.03
C PHE A 114 2.42 0.47 -14.60
N TYR A 115 1.14 0.79 -14.59
CA TYR A 115 0.06 -0.10 -14.18
C TYR A 115 -0.37 -1.09 -15.26
N GLY A 116 -0.20 -0.76 -16.54
CA GLY A 116 -0.60 -1.60 -17.67
C GLY A 116 -0.26 -3.09 -17.55
N PRO A 117 1.01 -3.46 -17.28
CA PRO A 117 1.40 -4.87 -17.13
C PRO A 117 1.16 -5.45 -15.72
N ARG A 118 0.66 -4.66 -14.76
CA ARG A 118 0.57 -5.02 -13.32
C ARG A 118 -0.87 -5.19 -12.85
N LYS A 119 -1.77 -5.64 -13.72
CA LYS A 119 -3.22 -5.73 -13.44
C LYS A 119 -3.55 -6.53 -12.18
N GLU A 120 -2.89 -7.67 -11.99
CA GLU A 120 -3.09 -8.53 -10.81
C GLU A 120 -2.77 -7.77 -9.50
N LEU A 121 -1.67 -7.01 -9.48
CA LEU A 121 -1.32 -6.20 -8.31
C LEU A 121 -2.35 -5.09 -8.05
N LEU A 122 -2.91 -4.49 -9.11
CA LEU A 122 -3.97 -3.49 -8.96
C LEU A 122 -5.27 -4.10 -8.41
N GLU A 123 -5.61 -5.32 -8.77
CA GLU A 123 -6.76 -6.03 -8.20
C GLU A 123 -6.58 -6.28 -6.71
N VAL A 124 -5.37 -6.70 -6.31
CA VAL A 124 -5.00 -6.86 -4.89
C VAL A 124 -5.10 -5.52 -4.17
N PHE A 125 -4.55 -4.44 -4.73
CA PHE A 125 -4.62 -3.10 -4.16
C PHE A 125 -6.06 -2.58 -4.00
N ASN A 126 -6.93 -2.86 -4.98
CA ASN A 126 -8.34 -2.50 -4.92
C ASN A 126 -9.08 -3.23 -3.79
N LYS A 127 -8.87 -4.54 -3.65
CA LYS A 127 -9.44 -5.34 -2.54
C LYS A 127 -8.95 -4.80 -1.19
N LEU A 128 -7.65 -4.58 -1.06
CA LEU A 128 -7.02 -3.99 0.12
C LEU A 128 -7.65 -2.65 0.51
N SER A 129 -7.80 -1.75 -0.46
CA SER A 129 -8.39 -0.42 -0.24
C SER A 129 -9.86 -0.52 0.20
N ASN A 130 -10.63 -1.43 -0.40
CA ASN A 130 -12.03 -1.64 -0.03
C ASN A 130 -12.17 -2.17 1.40
N TYR A 131 -11.38 -3.17 1.79
CA TYR A 131 -11.42 -3.76 3.13
C TYR A 131 -10.95 -2.76 4.19
N ARG A 132 -9.86 -2.03 3.93
CA ARG A 132 -9.38 -0.96 4.81
C ARG A 132 -10.44 0.12 5.00
N ASN A 133 -11.10 0.54 3.92
CA ASN A 133 -12.15 1.56 4.00
C ASN A 133 -13.36 1.08 4.79
N ASP A 134 -13.79 -0.17 4.63
CA ASP A 134 -14.87 -0.76 5.42
C ASP A 134 -14.53 -0.78 6.91
N LEU A 135 -13.34 -1.29 7.25
CA LEU A 135 -12.83 -1.32 8.62
C LEU A 135 -12.81 0.07 9.27
N ASN A 136 -12.37 1.08 8.51
CA ASN A 136 -12.31 2.47 8.98
C ASN A 136 -13.66 3.14 9.12
N HIS A 137 -14.68 2.66 8.41
CA HIS A 137 -16.05 3.09 8.61
C HIS A 137 -16.72 2.41 9.82
N ALA A 138 -16.02 1.51 10.53
CA ALA A 138 -16.47 0.92 11.79
C ALA A 138 -17.90 0.33 11.73
N GLY A 139 -18.29 -0.25 10.59
CA GLY A 139 -19.61 -0.86 10.39
C GLY A 139 -20.74 0.09 9.94
N TYR A 140 -20.47 1.38 9.73
CA TYR A 140 -21.47 2.36 9.28
C TYR A 140 -21.69 2.39 7.75
N ARG A 141 -21.11 1.46 7.00
CA ARG A 141 -21.31 1.35 5.55
C ARG A 141 -22.55 0.51 5.21
N GLN A 142 -23.04 0.67 3.98
CA GLN A 142 -23.99 -0.30 3.44
C GLN A 142 -23.27 -1.64 3.20
N ASN A 143 -23.86 -2.73 3.70
CA ASN A 143 -23.30 -4.09 3.67
C ASN A 143 -21.88 -4.18 4.25
N PRO A 144 -21.68 -3.85 5.54
CA PRO A 144 -20.37 -3.92 6.17
C PRO A 144 -19.90 -5.37 6.22
N MET A 145 -18.59 -5.57 6.00
CA MET A 145 -17.95 -6.86 6.18
C MET A 145 -18.05 -7.32 7.63
N LYS A 146 -18.21 -8.64 7.83
CA LYS A 146 -18.18 -9.24 9.17
C LYS A 146 -16.80 -9.07 9.80
N SER A 147 -16.77 -8.82 11.11
CA SER A 147 -15.54 -8.56 11.85
C SER A 147 -14.51 -9.69 11.77
N ASP A 148 -14.99 -10.94 11.81
CA ASP A 148 -14.18 -12.16 11.70
C ASP A 148 -13.47 -12.32 10.34
N SER A 149 -13.94 -11.60 9.31
CA SER A 149 -13.43 -11.73 7.95
C SER A 149 -12.19 -10.89 7.71
N PHE A 150 -11.95 -9.83 8.50
CA PHE A 150 -10.83 -8.92 8.29
C PHE A 150 -9.46 -9.58 8.47
N GLU A 151 -9.31 -10.44 9.48
CA GLU A 151 -8.07 -11.18 9.76
C GLU A 151 -7.73 -12.12 8.60
N LYS A 152 -8.70 -12.96 8.20
CA LYS A 152 -8.55 -13.88 7.06
C LYS A 152 -8.23 -13.15 5.76
N ASN A 153 -8.89 -12.02 5.51
CA ASN A 153 -8.67 -11.23 4.31
C ASN A 153 -7.30 -10.55 4.31
N LEU A 154 -6.81 -10.06 5.46
CA LEU A 154 -5.47 -9.49 5.58
C LEU A 154 -4.40 -10.55 5.29
N ALA A 155 -4.53 -11.74 5.89
CA ALA A 155 -3.65 -12.87 5.63
C ALA A 155 -3.64 -13.27 4.13
N GLY A 156 -4.81 -13.26 3.49
CA GLY A 156 -4.95 -13.55 2.06
C GLY A 156 -4.30 -12.49 1.17
N LEU A 157 -4.39 -11.21 1.55
CA LEU A 157 -3.77 -10.10 0.83
C LEU A 157 -2.24 -10.15 0.94
N ILE A 158 -1.70 -10.39 2.13
CA ILE A 158 -0.26 -10.59 2.35
C ILE A 158 0.27 -11.67 1.40
N LYS A 159 -0.35 -12.86 1.41
CA LYS A 159 0.04 -13.97 0.53
C LYS A 159 -0.09 -13.66 -0.96
N SER A 160 -1.04 -12.80 -1.34
CA SER A 160 -1.24 -12.42 -2.75
C SER A 160 -0.16 -11.46 -3.23
N ILE A 161 0.27 -10.53 -2.38
CA ILE A 161 1.40 -9.63 -2.65
C ILE A 161 2.70 -10.45 -2.70
N GLU A 162 2.83 -11.44 -1.83
CA GLU A 162 4.02 -12.31 -1.83
C GLU A 162 4.17 -13.07 -3.14
N ARG A 163 3.09 -13.74 -3.57
CA ARG A 163 3.05 -14.46 -4.85
C ARG A 163 3.29 -13.59 -6.09
N TYR A 164 3.06 -12.27 -5.99
CA TYR A 164 3.36 -11.35 -7.10
C TYR A 164 4.87 -11.18 -7.32
N GLY A 165 5.71 -11.58 -6.36
CA GLY A 165 7.17 -11.54 -6.45
C GLY A 165 7.84 -10.65 -5.39
N PHE A 166 7.08 -10.16 -4.42
CA PHE A 166 7.63 -9.46 -3.25
C PHE A 166 7.84 -10.45 -2.12
N HIS A 167 8.94 -10.38 -1.41
CA HIS A 167 9.24 -11.34 -0.36
C HIS A 167 9.72 -10.58 0.88
N SER A 168 9.28 -11.01 2.06
CA SER A 168 10.00 -10.69 3.29
C SER A 168 11.29 -11.53 3.32
N ALA A 169 12.27 -11.11 4.12
CA ALA A 169 13.59 -11.75 4.21
C ALA A 169 13.55 -13.25 4.58
N GLU A 170 12.41 -13.77 5.02
CA GLU A 170 12.21 -15.18 5.42
C GLU A 170 11.82 -16.14 4.28
N SER A 171 11.91 -15.73 3.00
CA SER A 171 11.42 -16.56 1.87
C SER A 171 12.50 -17.37 1.13
N GLU A 172 13.74 -17.41 1.63
CA GLU A 172 14.85 -18.23 1.07
C GLU A 172 15.12 -19.49 1.89
#